data_AF-A0A3A0E865-F1
#
_entry.id   AF-A0A3A0E865-F1
#
_cell.length_a   1.000
_cell.length_b   1.000
_cell.length_c   1.000
_cell.angle_alpha   90.00
_cell.angle_beta   90.00
_cell.angle_gamma   90.00
#
_symmetry.space_group_name_H-M   'P 1'
#
loop_
_entity.id
_entity.type
_entity.pdbx_description
1 polymer ?
#
loop_
_entity_poly.entity_id
_entity_poly.type
_entity_poly.pdbx_seq_one_letter_code
_entity_poly.pdbx_strand_id
1 'polypeptide(L)'
;MTSPLSSVFDCNVLLQAMISPRGPARAAVQAVRDGRLHLFLSEYITEELQRAATRPQLVLRFSMTDDKVTAFIALLAQISHYVSTVPSVFQCSRDPG
;
A
#
# COMPACT_ATOMS: atom_id res chain seq x y z
N MET A 1 -20.72 -14.01 -14.25
CA MET A 1 -19.52 -13.19 -14.01
C MET A 1 -19.36 -13.06 -12.51
N THR A 2 -18.28 -13.58 -11.93
CA THR A 2 -17.98 -13.41 -10.49
C THR A 2 -17.52 -11.98 -10.25
N SER A 3 -18.13 -11.29 -9.28
CA SER A 3 -17.70 -9.96 -8.86
C SER A 3 -16.26 -10.00 -8.36
N PRO A 4 -15.43 -8.96 -8.63
CA PRO A 4 -14.06 -8.91 -8.14
C PRO A 4 -13.99 -8.97 -6.60
N LEU A 5 -12.98 -9.65 -6.07
CA LEU A 5 -12.80 -9.78 -4.62
C LEU A 5 -12.35 -8.44 -4.03
N SER A 6 -13.00 -8.02 -2.95
CA SER A 6 -12.61 -6.84 -2.18
C SER A 6 -11.39 -7.14 -1.31
N SER A 7 -10.47 -6.19 -1.21
CA SER A 7 -9.19 -6.37 -0.54
C SER A 7 -8.71 -5.09 0.11
N VAL A 8 -7.97 -5.23 1.21
CA VAL A 8 -7.16 -4.18 1.85
C VAL A 8 -5.75 -4.74 1.96
N PHE A 9 -4.76 -3.95 1.56
CA PHE A 9 -3.36 -4.35 1.67
C PHE A 9 -2.72 -3.73 2.90
N ASP A 10 -1.98 -4.55 3.64
CA ASP A 10 -1.10 -4.06 4.68
C ASP A 10 0.02 -3.19 4.09
N CYS A 11 0.51 -2.22 4.86
CA CYS A 11 1.59 -1.34 4.44
C CYS A 11 2.85 -2.12 4.00
N ASN A 12 3.16 -3.25 4.64
CA ASN A 12 4.30 -4.09 4.25
C ASN A 12 4.13 -4.71 2.85
N VAL A 13 2.91 -5.08 2.46
CA VAL A 13 2.63 -5.60 1.11
C VAL A 13 2.86 -4.50 0.08
N LEU A 14 2.40 -3.27 0.36
CA LEU A 14 2.63 -2.11 -0.51
C LEU A 14 4.12 -1.77 -0.63
N LEU A 15 4.86 -1.76 0.48
CA LEU A 15 6.31 -1.58 0.48
C LEU A 15 7.05 -2.66 -0.33
N GLN A 16 6.68 -3.93 -0.16
CA GLN A 16 7.28 -5.02 -0.94
C GLN A 16 6.98 -4.88 -2.44
N ALA A 17 5.78 -4.41 -2.81
CA ALA A 17 5.41 -4.16 -4.20
C ALA A 17 6.17 -2.97 -4.81
N MET A 18 6.65 -2.03 -4.00
CA MET A 18 7.56 -0.96 -4.42
C MET A 18 9.00 -1.43 -4.56
N ILE A 19 9.49 -2.21 -3.59
CA ILE A 19 10.88 -2.66 -3.52
C ILE A 19 11.18 -3.68 -4.62
N SER A 20 10.26 -4.60 -4.87
CA SER A 20 10.47 -5.70 -5.81
C SER A 20 9.56 -5.59 -7.04
N PRO A 21 10.11 -5.52 -8.25
CA PRO A 21 9.33 -5.52 -9.49
C PRO A 21 8.75 -6.91 -9.82
N ARG A 22 9.05 -7.95 -9.02
CA ARG A 22 8.59 -9.32 -9.19
C ARG A 22 8.18 -9.91 -7.84
N GLY A 23 7.22 -10.84 -7.85
CA GLY A 23 6.77 -11.55 -6.65
C GLY A 23 5.32 -11.26 -6.27
N PRO A 24 4.83 -11.86 -5.17
CA PRO A 24 3.42 -11.91 -4.84
C PRO A 24 2.82 -10.53 -4.56
N ALA A 25 3.54 -9.64 -3.86
CA ALA A 25 3.09 -8.29 -3.58
C ALA A 25 2.89 -7.47 -4.87
N ARG A 26 3.85 -7.55 -5.81
CA ARG A 26 3.73 -6.90 -7.11
C ARG A 26 2.60 -7.50 -7.95
N ALA A 27 2.43 -8.83 -7.92
CA ALA A 27 1.34 -9.51 -8.61
C ALA A 27 -0.04 -9.13 -8.05
N ALA A 28 -0.15 -8.89 -6.74
CA ALA A 28 -1.37 -8.41 -6.11
C ALA A 28 -1.74 -6.99 -6.60
N VAL A 29 -0.77 -6.07 -6.63
CA VAL A 29 -0.99 -4.72 -7.20
C VAL A 29 -1.37 -4.79 -8.69
N GLN A 30 -0.74 -5.70 -9.45
CA GLN A 30 -1.11 -5.91 -10.85
C GLN A 30 -2.53 -6.47 -10.96
N ALA A 31 -2.95 -7.40 -10.09
CA ALA A 31 -4.31 -7.92 -10.09
C ALA A 31 -5.36 -6.83 -9.79
N VAL A 32 -5.05 -5.86 -8.94
CA VAL A 32 -5.89 -4.66 -8.74
C VAL A 32 -5.98 -3.85 -10.03
N ARG A 33 -4.82 -3.57 -10.65
CA ARG A 33 -4.76 -2.84 -11.92
C ARG A 33 -5.52 -3.53 -13.06
N ASP A 34 -5.50 -4.86 -13.09
CA ASP A 34 -6.22 -5.68 -14.08
C ASP A 34 -7.74 -5.79 -13.78
N GLY A 35 -8.23 -5.19 -12.69
CA GLY A 35 -9.64 -5.29 -12.27
C GLY A 35 -10.02 -6.65 -11.67
N ARG A 36 -9.04 -7.51 -11.35
CA ARG A 36 -9.26 -8.81 -10.71
C ARG A 36 -9.48 -8.70 -9.20
N LEU A 37 -8.99 -7.63 -8.59
CA LEU A 37 -9.19 -7.27 -7.19
C LEU A 37 -9.70 -5.83 -7.08
N HIS A 38 -10.60 -5.59 -6.14
CA HIS A 38 -10.96 -4.24 -5.71
C HIS A 38 -10.14 -3.89 -4.47
N LEU A 39 -9.16 -3.01 -4.63
CA LEU A 39 -8.38 -2.49 -3.51
C LEU A 39 -9.14 -1.34 -2.86
N PHE A 40 -9.32 -1.40 -1.55
CA PHE A 40 -9.76 -0.28 -0.75
C PHE A 40 -8.55 0.36 -0.07
N LEU A 41 -8.45 1.68 -0.19
CA LEU A 41 -7.37 2.49 0.36
C LEU A 41 -7.96 3.61 1.21
N SER A 42 -7.22 4.07 2.21
CA SER A 42 -7.60 5.22 3.03
C SER A 42 -6.41 6.13 3.25
N GLU A 43 -6.67 7.35 3.70
CA GLU A 43 -5.64 8.34 4.04
C GLU A 43 -4.61 7.77 5.01
N TYR A 44 -5.11 7.08 6.04
CA TYR A 44 -4.29 6.42 7.04
C TYR A 44 -3.27 5.43 6.44
N ILE A 45 -3.67 4.61 5.46
CA ILE A 45 -2.77 3.66 4.80
C ILE A 45 -1.72 4.39 3.97
N THR A 46 -2.09 5.46 3.26
CA THR A 46 -1.15 6.24 2.46
C THR A 46 -0.14 7.01 3.31
N GLU A 47 -0.56 7.56 4.44
CA GLU A 47 0.32 8.22 5.40
C GLU A 47 1.29 7.22 6.04
N GLU A 48 0.79 6.05 6.46
CA GLU A 48 1.62 5.00 7.03
C GLU A 48 2.65 4.50 6.00
N LEU A 49 2.27 4.37 4.73
CA LEU A 49 3.18 4.01 3.64
C LEU A 49 4.27 5.07 3.45
N GLN A 50 3.91 6.36 3.45
CA GLN A 50 4.88 7.45 3.36
C GLN A 50 5.86 7.43 4.54
N ARG A 51 5.36 7.28 5.77
CA ARG A 51 6.19 7.19 6.98
C ARG A 51 7.10 5.96 6.98
N ALA A 52 6.60 4.82 6.51
CA ALA A 52 7.38 3.59 6.50
C ALA A 52 8.45 3.63 5.41
N ALA A 53 8.13 4.13 4.21
CA ALA A 53 9.07 4.19 3.08
C ALA A 53 10.24 5.16 3.29
N THR A 54 10.06 6.20 4.11
CA THR A 54 11.09 7.18 4.47
C THR A 54 12.03 6.71 5.58
N ARG A 55 11.84 5.51 6.14
CA ARG A 55 12.76 4.96 7.16
C ARG A 55 14.17 4.84 6.59
N PRO A 56 15.22 5.35 7.29
CA PRO A 56 16.58 5.41 6.76
C PRO A 56 17.11 4.07 6.23
N GLN A 57 16.75 2.96 6.89
CA GLN A 57 17.16 1.61 6.48
C GLN A 57 16.63 1.23 5.09
N LEU A 58 15.40 1.64 4.74
CA LEU A 58 14.80 1.35 3.44
C LEU A 58 15.31 2.30 2.36
N VAL A 59 15.49 3.58 2.71
CA VAL A 59 16.11 4.58 1.82
C VAL A 59 17.51 4.13 1.40
N LEU A 60 18.35 3.73 2.35
CA LEU A 60 19.73 3.29 2.09
C LEU A 60 19.79 1.98 1.31
N ARG A 61 18.94 1.01 1.65
CA ARG A 61 19.00 -0.34 1.07
C ARG A 61 18.35 -0.45 -0.30
N PHE A 62 17.29 0.32 -0.55
CA PHE A 62 16.45 0.19 -1.75
C PHE A 62 16.34 1.47 -2.58
N SER A 63 17.10 2.52 -2.21
CA SER A 63 17.05 3.83 -2.86
C SER A 63 15.61 4.35 -2.95
N MET A 64 14.87 4.22 -1.85
CA MET A 64 13.50 4.68 -1.71
C MET A 64 13.51 6.21 -1.59
N THR A 65 13.22 6.91 -2.67
CA THR A 65 13.16 8.39 -2.70
C THR A 65 11.72 8.84 -2.54
N ASP A 66 11.51 10.05 -2.01
CA ASP A 66 10.18 10.64 -1.85
C ASP A 66 9.40 10.67 -3.17
N ASP A 67 10.07 10.92 -4.29
CA ASP A 67 9.47 10.88 -5.63
C ASP A 67 8.91 9.50 -5.99
N LYS A 68 9.62 8.42 -5.65
CA LYS A 68 9.15 7.05 -5.90
C LYS A 68 7.94 6.70 -5.04
N VAL A 69 7.95 7.14 -3.79
CA VAL A 69 6.83 6.94 -2.86
C VAL A 69 5.61 7.70 -3.34
N THR A 70 5.77 8.98 -3.67
CA THR A 70 4.71 9.85 -4.17
C THR A 70 4.10 9.30 -5.47
N ALA A 71 4.94 8.89 -6.43
CA ALA A 71 4.48 8.29 -7.68
C ALA A 71 3.71 6.98 -7.46
N PHE A 72 4.14 6.17 -6.48
CA PHE A 72 3.46 4.93 -6.15
C PHE A 72 2.13 5.16 -5.45
N ILE A 73 2.06 6.09 -4.49
CA ILE A 73 0.80 6.48 -3.85
C ILE A 73 -0.19 7.03 -4.89
N ALA A 74 0.28 7.87 -5.82
CA ALA A 74 -0.55 8.37 -6.91
C ALA A 74 -1.08 7.24 -7.80
N LEU A 75 -0.25 6.25 -8.13
CA LEU A 75 -0.68 5.05 -8.86
C LEU A 75 -1.77 4.29 -8.08
N LEU A 76 -1.57 4.04 -6.78
CA LEU A 76 -2.54 3.34 -5.95
C LEU A 76 -3.88 4.07 -5.88
N ALA A 77 -3.85 5.40 -5.74
CA ALA A 77 -5.06 6.23 -5.73
C ALA A 77 -5.84 6.13 -7.04
N GLN A 78 -5.17 5.95 -8.19
CA GLN A 78 -5.82 5.77 -9.49
C GLN A 78 -6.49 4.41 -9.67
N ILE A 79 -5.99 3.37 -9.00
CA ILE A 79 -6.44 1.97 -9.19
C ILE A 79 -7.22 1.41 -8.00
N SER A 80 -7.52 2.22 -6.98
CA SER A 80 -8.21 1.80 -5.76
C SER A 80 -9.49 2.59 -5.50
N HIS A 81 -10.35 2.02 -4.65
CA HIS A 81 -11.49 2.70 -4.09
C HIS A 81 -11.06 3.41 -2.80
N TYR A 82 -11.02 4.74 -2.84
CA TYR A 82 -10.63 5.53 -1.68
C TYR A 82 -11.78 5.65 -0.68
N VAL A 83 -11.51 5.31 0.57
CA VAL A 83 -12.45 5.41 1.69
C VAL A 83 -12.07 6.62 2.53
N SER A 84 -12.81 7.71 2.35
CA SER A 84 -12.60 8.99 3.06
C SER A 84 -13.24 9.04 4.45
N THR A 85 -14.18 8.13 4.75
CA THR A 85 -14.85 8.03 6.05
C THR A 85 -14.50 6.70 6.68
N VAL A 86 -13.45 6.68 7.51
CA VAL A 86 -13.11 5.50 8.33
C VAL A 86 -13.88 5.66 9.65
N PRO A 87 -15.00 4.94 9.88
CA PRO A 87 -15.87 5.18 11.03
C PRO A 87 -15.22 4.83 12.38
N SER A 88 -14.10 4.09 12.36
CA SER A 88 -13.34 3.76 13.56
C SER A 88 -11.90 3.39 13.20
N VAL A 89 -10.93 3.96 13.92
CA VAL A 89 -9.51 3.59 13.84
C VAL A 89 -9.19 2.73 15.05
N PHE A 90 -8.88 1.46 14.83
CA PHE A 90 -8.41 0.58 15.90
C PHE A 90 -6.90 0.79 16.13
N GLN A 91 -6.52 1.31 17.29
CA GLN A 91 -5.13 1.40 17.70
C GLN A 91 -4.74 0.17 18.50
N CYS A 92 -3.92 -0.70 17.91
CA CYS A 92 -3.24 -1.76 18.67
C CYS A 92 -2.00 -1.15 19.32
N SER A 93 -1.92 -1.19 20.65
CA SER A 93 -0.70 -0.85 21.39
C SER A 93 0.46 -1.70 20.88
N ARG A 94 1.62 -1.09 20.64
CA ARG A 94 2.84 -1.85 20.32
C ARG A 94 3.11 -2.86 21.43
N ASP A 95 3.44 -4.09 21.07
CA ASP A 95 3.90 -5.08 22.04
C ASP A 95 5.07 -4.50 22.84
N PRO A 96 5.05 -4.59 24.18
CA PRO A 96 6.21 -4.28 25.00
C PRO A 96 7.26 -5.34 24.69
N GLY A 97 8.25 -4.95 23.88
CA GLY A 97 9.43 -5.78 23.58
C GLY A 97 10.36 -5.95 24.77
#